data_AF-A0A8B7U502-F1
#
_entry.id   AF-A0A8B7U502-F1
#
_cell.length_a   1.000
_cell.length_b   1.000
_cell.length_c   1.000
_cell.angle_alpha   90.00
_cell.angle_beta   90.00
_cell.angle_gamma   90.00
#
_symmetry.space_group_name_H-M   'P 1'
#
loop_
_entity.id
_entity.type
_entity.pdbx_description
1 polymer ?
#
loop_
_entity_poly.entity_id
_entity_poly.type
_entity_poly.pdbx_seq_one_letter_code
_entity_poly.pdbx_strand_id
1 'polypeptide(L)'
;MQEMWQEAGTFLPGRQTSYLPKHRISVGYFVQVGKTELLPDQLVLLLEHLLEEKTLRPRTLQSLQRTYCLHEQDAERNKKEPMNEWELVRHRWCELIIKHKFTEAYEQVERFLQEDQAMGVYLYGELMVSEDARQQQLARRCFELAKEQMDRFSAQVVAEMLF
;
A
#
# COMPACT_ATOMS: atom_id res chain seq x y z
N MET A 1 12.04 40.76 22.62
CA MET A 1 11.24 40.47 23.82
C MET A 1 10.25 41.61 23.97
N GLN A 2 8.95 41.31 23.84
CA GLN A 2 7.75 42.10 24.16
C GLN A 2 7.54 43.46 23.49
N GLU A 3 6.33 43.93 23.20
CA GLU A 3 4.99 43.40 22.86
C GLU A 3 4.08 44.64 22.75
N MET A 4 2.90 44.46 22.16
CA MET A 4 1.70 45.31 22.29
C MET A 4 1.56 46.54 21.39
N TRP A 5 0.79 46.35 20.33
CA TRP A 5 -0.24 47.31 19.93
C TRP A 5 -1.58 46.56 19.83
N GLN A 6 -2.56 46.99 20.62
CA GLN A 6 -3.99 46.72 20.42
C GLN A 6 -4.62 47.94 19.74
N GLU A 7 -5.59 47.71 18.84
CA GLU A 7 -6.83 48.50 18.59
C GLU A 7 -7.53 47.85 17.37
N ALA A 8 -8.67 47.16 17.51
CA ALA A 8 -10.06 47.65 17.63
C ALA A 8 -10.72 48.06 16.29
N GLY A 9 -11.82 47.39 15.94
CA GLY A 9 -12.78 47.75 14.86
C GLY A 9 -13.81 46.62 14.62
N THR A 10 -14.98 46.61 15.30
CA THR A 10 -16.34 46.97 14.79
C THR A 10 -16.88 45.98 13.74
N PHE A 11 -18.12 45.45 13.68
CA PHE A 11 -19.46 45.82 14.17
C PHE A 11 -20.42 44.58 14.03
N LEU A 12 -21.63 44.68 14.60
CA LEU A 12 -22.63 43.67 15.01
C LEU A 12 -23.56 43.09 13.88
N PRO A 13 -24.81 42.61 14.13
CA PRO A 13 -25.28 41.30 14.65
C PRO A 13 -26.39 40.64 13.76
N GLY A 14 -26.82 39.39 14.02
CA GLY A 14 -28.02 38.82 13.36
C GLY A 14 -28.52 37.46 13.85
N ARG A 15 -29.80 37.42 14.26
CA ARG A 15 -30.70 36.33 14.74
C ARG A 15 -30.62 35.05 13.88
N GLN A 16 -31.03 33.83 14.29
CA GLN A 16 -32.30 33.41 14.89
C GLN A 16 -32.28 31.89 15.20
N THR A 17 -33.22 31.45 16.04
CA THR A 17 -33.37 30.13 16.65
C THR A 17 -33.99 29.03 15.75
N SER A 18 -33.45 27.81 15.86
CA SER A 18 -34.13 26.53 16.16
C SER A 18 -35.06 25.76 15.17
N TYR A 19 -34.76 24.45 15.06
CA TYR A 19 -35.60 23.23 14.86
C TYR A 19 -35.79 22.55 13.47
N LEU A 20 -35.14 21.37 13.35
CA LEU A 20 -35.53 20.07 12.71
C LEU A 20 -35.51 19.95 11.16
N PRO A 21 -35.34 18.75 10.53
CA PRO A 21 -35.48 17.37 11.06
C PRO A 21 -34.36 16.35 10.71
N LYS A 22 -34.45 15.18 11.36
CA LYS A 22 -33.66 13.95 11.12
C LYS A 22 -33.88 13.43 9.70
N HIS A 23 -32.86 13.39 8.85
CA HIS A 23 -32.86 12.50 7.68
C HIS A 23 -31.45 12.07 7.26
N ARG A 24 -31.31 10.75 7.08
CA ARG A 24 -30.40 10.03 6.18
C ARG A 24 -28.92 10.43 6.23
N ILE A 25 -28.10 9.50 6.69
CA ILE A 25 -26.67 9.47 6.36
C ILE A 25 -26.57 9.39 4.84
N SER A 26 -26.42 10.55 4.19
CA SER A 26 -26.02 10.64 2.80
C SER A 26 -24.57 10.19 2.72
N VAL A 27 -24.37 9.08 2.01
CA VAL A 27 -23.08 8.65 1.47
C VAL A 27 -22.63 9.75 0.50
N GLY A 28 -21.93 10.76 1.04
CA GLY A 28 -21.65 11.99 0.29
C GLY A 28 -20.61 12.91 0.92
N TYR A 29 -19.81 12.43 1.87
CA TYR A 29 -18.63 13.13 2.38
C TYR A 29 -17.37 12.37 1.94
N PHE A 30 -17.03 12.48 0.66
CA PHE A 30 -15.76 11.97 0.14
C PHE A 30 -15.17 12.95 -0.88
N VAL A 31 -15.08 14.23 -0.51
CA VAL A 31 -14.16 15.17 -1.16
C VAL A 31 -13.65 16.14 -0.12
N GLN A 32 -12.31 16.28 -0.06
CA GLN A 32 -11.53 17.19 0.80
C GLN A 32 -11.44 16.85 2.30
N VAL A 33 -10.89 15.67 2.60
CA VAL A 33 -9.93 15.59 3.71
C VAL A 33 -8.56 15.68 3.06
N GLY A 34 -7.67 16.52 3.58
CA GLY A 34 -6.31 16.70 3.06
C GLY A 34 -5.64 15.36 2.81
N LYS A 35 -4.67 15.31 1.90
CA LYS A 35 -3.78 14.17 1.70
C LYS A 35 -3.22 13.79 3.08
N THR A 36 -3.86 12.85 3.77
CA THR A 36 -3.41 12.37 5.07
C THR A 36 -2.19 11.53 4.73
N GLU A 37 -1.02 12.15 4.67
CA GLU A 37 0.24 11.46 4.45
C GLU A 37 0.45 10.57 5.69
N LEU A 38 -0.03 9.33 5.59
CA LEU A 38 0.26 8.31 6.57
C LEU A 38 1.77 8.08 6.57
N LEU A 39 2.34 7.97 7.76
CA LEU A 39 3.72 7.51 7.91
C LEU A 39 3.83 6.05 7.43
N PRO A 40 5.03 5.59 7.02
CA PRO A 40 5.23 4.24 6.51
C PRO A 40 4.70 3.17 7.47
N ASP A 41 5.01 3.25 8.76
CA ASP A 41 4.48 2.34 9.79
C ASP A 41 2.95 2.32 9.86
N GLN A 42 2.30 3.48 9.78
CA GLN A 42 0.84 3.57 9.80
C GLN A 42 0.22 2.94 8.55
N LEU A 43 0.92 3.07 7.43
CA LEU A 43 0.52 2.44 6.18
C LEU A 43 0.72 0.92 6.24
N VAL A 44 1.83 0.42 6.81
CA VAL A 44 2.02 -1.02 7.07
C VAL A 44 0.85 -1.55 7.89
N LEU A 45 0.53 -0.91 9.01
CA LEU A 45 -0.61 -1.32 9.84
C LEU A 45 -1.90 -1.35 9.04
N LEU A 46 -2.20 -0.32 8.24
CA LEU A 46 -3.38 -0.32 7.38
C LEU A 46 -3.40 -1.51 6.41
N LEU A 47 -2.27 -1.79 5.74
CA LEU A 47 -2.18 -2.90 4.79
C LEU A 47 -2.31 -4.26 5.49
N GLU A 48 -1.78 -4.41 6.71
CA GLU A 48 -1.95 -5.62 7.52
C GLU A 48 -3.41 -5.88 7.88
N HIS A 49 -4.15 -4.85 8.30
CA HIS A 49 -5.60 -5.00 8.55
C HIS A 49 -6.36 -5.37 7.27
N LEU A 50 -5.97 -4.80 6.13
CA LEU A 50 -6.56 -5.15 4.84
C LEU A 50 -6.20 -6.58 4.40
N LEU A 51 -5.04 -7.10 4.80
CA LEU A 51 -4.63 -8.48 4.57
C LEU A 51 -5.43 -9.48 5.42
N GLU A 52 -6.15 -9.06 6.45
CA GLU A 52 -7.07 -9.94 7.18
C GLU A 52 -8.41 -10.11 6.43
N GLU A 53 -8.75 -9.15 5.56
CA GLU A 53 -10.01 -9.16 4.83
C GLU A 53 -10.05 -10.29 3.79
N LYS A 54 -11.16 -11.04 3.77
CA LYS A 54 -11.34 -12.16 2.82
C LYS A 54 -11.48 -11.67 1.38
N THR A 55 -12.10 -10.51 1.19
CA THR A 55 -12.39 -9.96 -0.13
C THR A 55 -12.22 -8.45 -0.13
N LEU A 56 -11.41 -7.93 -1.05
CA LEU A 56 -11.33 -6.50 -1.34
C LEU A 56 -11.79 -6.24 -2.77
N ARG A 57 -12.47 -5.11 -2.98
CA ARG A 57 -12.89 -4.71 -4.33
C ARG A 57 -11.67 -4.17 -5.09
N PRO A 58 -11.54 -4.46 -6.40
CA PRO A 58 -10.46 -3.89 -7.21
C PRO A 58 -10.41 -2.36 -7.17
N ARG A 59 -11.58 -1.70 -7.08
CA ARG A 59 -11.66 -0.24 -6.90
C ARG A 59 -11.00 0.25 -5.61
N THR A 60 -11.07 -0.53 -4.53
CA THR A 60 -10.40 -0.19 -3.26
C THR A 60 -8.89 -0.25 -3.44
N LEU A 61 -8.36 -1.31 -4.05
CA LEU A 61 -6.93 -1.46 -4.34
C LEU A 61 -6.42 -0.36 -5.27
N GLN A 62 -7.16 -0.03 -6.33
CA GLN A 62 -6.84 1.09 -7.20
C GLN A 62 -6.81 2.44 -6.46
N SER A 63 -7.76 2.67 -5.55
CA SER A 63 -7.79 3.89 -4.74
C SER A 63 -6.60 3.93 -3.78
N LEU A 64 -6.24 2.82 -3.13
CA LEU A 64 -5.06 2.72 -2.25
C LEU A 64 -3.79 3.04 -3.03
N GLN A 65 -3.58 2.40 -4.18
CA GLN A 65 -2.42 2.62 -5.04
C GLN A 65 -2.26 4.10 -5.40
N ARG A 66 -3.35 4.76 -5.82
CA ARG A 66 -3.33 6.19 -6.19
C ARG A 66 -3.15 7.12 -4.98
N THR A 67 -3.78 6.80 -3.86
CA THR A 67 -3.79 7.69 -2.68
C THR A 67 -2.44 7.72 -1.99
N TYR A 68 -1.75 6.57 -1.93
CA TYR A 68 -0.47 6.41 -1.25
C TYR A 68 0.72 6.23 -2.20
N CYS A 69 0.52 6.44 -3.50
CA CYS A 69 1.55 6.34 -4.54
C CYS A 69 2.35 5.02 -4.50
N LEU A 70 1.67 3.90 -4.24
CA LEU A 70 2.31 2.58 -4.04
C LEU A 70 3.04 2.06 -5.29
N HIS A 71 2.75 2.62 -6.47
CA HIS A 71 3.41 2.29 -7.73
C HIS A 71 4.71 3.07 -7.97
N GLU A 72 4.92 4.18 -7.27
CA GLU A 72 5.90 5.23 -7.61
C GLU A 72 7.16 5.19 -6.73
N GLN A 73 7.35 4.12 -5.98
CA GLN A 73 8.50 3.97 -5.08
C GLN A 73 9.63 3.22 -5.76
N ASP A 74 10.26 3.93 -6.69
CA ASP A 74 11.57 3.60 -7.19
C ASP A 74 12.52 3.42 -6.01
N ALA A 75 13.25 2.30 -6.03
CA ALA A 75 14.26 1.93 -5.02
C ALA A 75 15.26 3.06 -4.72
N GLU A 76 15.40 4.06 -5.59
CA GLU A 76 16.33 5.18 -5.45
C GLU A 76 15.88 6.26 -4.45
N ARG A 77 14.58 6.49 -4.25
CA ARG A 77 14.09 7.55 -3.33
C ARG A 77 14.31 7.19 -1.85
N ASN A 78 14.36 5.90 -1.54
CA ASN A 78 14.44 5.37 -0.18
C ASN A 78 15.86 5.00 0.27
N LYS A 79 16.86 4.99 -0.63
CA LYS A 79 18.26 4.65 -0.30
C LYS A 79 19.00 5.70 0.55
N LYS A 80 18.41 6.88 0.77
CA LYS A 80 19.06 7.98 1.51
C LYS A 80 18.84 7.95 3.02
N GLU A 81 17.88 7.19 3.51
CA GLU A 81 17.55 7.11 4.94
C GLU A 81 17.88 5.70 5.45
N PRO A 82 18.68 5.56 6.52
CA PRO A 82 19.01 4.27 7.10
C PRO A 82 17.77 3.77 7.86
N MET A 83 17.23 2.62 7.42
CA MET A 83 16.00 1.99 7.93
C MET A 83 14.74 2.42 7.17
N ASN A 84 14.53 1.80 6.02
CA ASN A 84 13.41 2.03 5.13
C ASN A 84 12.24 1.10 5.49
N GLU A 85 11.41 1.50 6.46
CA GLU A 85 10.06 0.96 6.72
C GLU A 85 9.22 0.79 5.43
N TRP A 86 9.61 1.52 4.39
CA TRP A 86 9.04 1.44 3.06
C TRP A 86 9.20 0.08 2.35
N GLU A 87 10.24 -0.70 2.67
CA GLU A 87 10.38 -2.08 2.16
C GLU A 87 9.24 -2.97 2.66
N LEU A 88 8.87 -2.82 3.94
CA LEU A 88 7.73 -3.52 4.54
C LEU A 88 6.40 -3.10 3.89
N VAL A 89 6.23 -1.80 3.60
CA VAL A 89 5.05 -1.32 2.87
C VAL A 89 4.94 -1.99 1.50
N ARG A 90 6.04 -2.04 0.73
CA ARG A 90 6.07 -2.69 -0.58
C ARG A 90 5.77 -4.17 -0.50
N HIS A 91 6.33 -4.86 0.50
CA HIS A 91 6.08 -6.28 0.73
C HIS A 91 4.59 -6.55 0.99
N ARG A 92 3.99 -5.83 1.96
CA ARG A 92 2.55 -5.96 2.29
C ARG A 92 1.64 -5.60 1.13
N TRP A 93 2.03 -4.62 0.34
CA TRP A 93 1.29 -4.27 -0.87
C TRP A 93 1.33 -5.38 -1.92
N CYS A 94 2.50 -5.99 -2.17
CA CYS A 94 2.62 -7.13 -3.08
C CYS A 94 1.78 -8.33 -2.59
N GLU A 95 1.77 -8.59 -1.28
CA GLU A 95 0.93 -9.62 -0.68
C GLU A 95 -0.57 -9.37 -0.97
N LEU A 96 -1.05 -8.13 -0.82
CA LEU A 96 -2.43 -7.76 -1.18
C LEU A 96 -2.73 -7.95 -2.67
N ILE A 97 -1.78 -7.58 -3.54
CA ILE A 97 -1.90 -7.77 -4.99
C ILE A 97 -2.09 -9.25 -5.31
N ILE A 98 -1.27 -10.12 -4.70
CA ILE A 98 -1.30 -11.56 -4.90
C ILE A 98 -2.61 -12.14 -4.35
N LYS A 99 -2.91 -11.87 -3.07
CA LYS A 99 -4.08 -12.39 -2.36
C LYS A 99 -5.40 -12.08 -3.08
N HIS A 100 -5.53 -10.85 -3.59
CA HIS A 100 -6.76 -10.40 -4.26
C HIS A 100 -6.69 -10.44 -5.79
N LYS A 101 -5.67 -11.09 -6.36
CA LYS A 101 -5.48 -11.27 -7.81
C LYS A 101 -5.60 -9.96 -8.60
N PHE A 102 -4.98 -8.89 -8.08
CA PHE A 102 -5.02 -7.57 -8.70
C PHE A 102 -4.03 -7.47 -9.87
N THR A 103 -4.40 -8.07 -11.00
CA THR A 103 -3.51 -8.29 -12.15
C THR A 103 -2.90 -7.02 -12.75
N GLU A 104 -3.58 -5.87 -12.61
CA GLU A 104 -3.10 -4.57 -13.09
C GLU A 104 -1.78 -4.13 -12.43
N ALA A 105 -1.45 -4.70 -11.26
CA ALA A 105 -0.26 -4.35 -10.48
C ALA A 105 0.79 -5.47 -10.41
N TYR A 106 0.67 -6.53 -11.22
CA TYR A 106 1.64 -7.65 -11.17
C TYR A 106 3.07 -7.23 -11.52
N GLU A 107 3.26 -6.20 -12.35
CA GLU A 107 4.60 -5.64 -12.61
C GLU A 107 5.32 -5.20 -11.32
N GLN A 108 4.57 -4.70 -10.33
CA GLN A 108 5.14 -4.31 -9.03
C GLN A 108 5.63 -5.52 -8.23
N VAL A 109 4.92 -6.65 -8.33
CA VAL A 109 5.34 -7.93 -7.75
C VAL A 109 6.59 -8.44 -8.48
N GLU A 110 6.63 -8.40 -9.82
CA GLU A 110 7.81 -8.82 -10.60
C GLU A 110 9.06 -8.02 -10.22
N ARG A 111 8.89 -6.70 -10.04
CA ARG A 111 9.97 -5.79 -9.62
C ARG A 111 10.42 -6.09 -8.20
N PHE A 112 9.48 -6.29 -7.27
CA PHE A 112 9.80 -6.63 -5.89
C PHE A 112 10.61 -7.93 -5.78
N LEU A 113 10.20 -8.99 -6.47
CA LEU A 113 10.89 -10.28 -6.45
C LEU A 113 12.32 -10.23 -7.01
N GLN A 114 12.63 -9.25 -7.86
CA GLN A 114 13.97 -9.03 -8.40
C GLN A 114 14.84 -8.16 -7.49
N GLU A 115 14.26 -7.12 -6.90
CA GLU A 115 14.95 -6.13 -6.07
C GLU A 115 15.17 -6.59 -4.62
N ASP A 116 14.19 -7.28 -4.03
CA ASP A 116 14.19 -7.70 -2.61
C ASP A 116 14.03 -9.21 -2.51
N GLN A 117 15.13 -9.91 -2.74
CA GLN A 117 15.15 -11.37 -2.83
C GLN A 117 14.95 -12.05 -1.47
N ALA A 118 15.40 -11.42 -0.38
CA ALA A 118 15.28 -11.98 0.96
C ALA A 118 13.81 -11.99 1.42
N MET A 119 13.11 -10.84 1.33
CA MET A 119 11.68 -10.80 1.64
C MET A 119 10.85 -11.49 0.54
N GLY A 120 11.31 -11.47 -0.71
CA GLY A 120 10.62 -12.05 -1.87
C GLY A 120 10.38 -13.57 -1.78
N VAL A 121 11.20 -14.33 -1.05
CA VAL A 121 11.00 -15.79 -0.86
C VAL A 121 9.59 -16.10 -0.35
N TYR A 122 9.07 -15.31 0.59
CA TYR A 122 7.72 -15.50 1.12
C TYR A 122 6.64 -15.36 0.03
N LEU A 123 6.78 -14.36 -0.83
CA LEU A 123 5.80 -14.07 -1.89
C LEU A 123 5.78 -15.16 -2.99
N TYR A 124 6.88 -15.87 -3.21
CA TYR A 124 6.86 -17.07 -4.07
C TYR A 124 5.89 -18.13 -3.53
N GLY A 125 5.86 -18.34 -2.21
CA GLY A 125 4.90 -19.21 -1.56
C GLY A 125 3.45 -18.74 -1.77
N GLU A 126 3.18 -17.46 -1.53
CA GLU A 126 1.84 -16.87 -1.73
C GLU A 126 1.35 -17.01 -3.18
N LEU A 127 2.23 -16.83 -4.16
CA LEU A 127 1.92 -17.03 -5.59
C LEU A 127 1.56 -18.48 -5.91
N MET A 128 2.10 -19.46 -5.16
CA MET A 128 1.80 -20.88 -5.38
C MET A 128 0.51 -21.32 -4.68
N VAL A 129 0.23 -20.78 -3.48
CA VAL A 129 -0.94 -21.15 -2.66
C VAL A 129 -2.27 -20.89 -3.37
N SER A 130 -2.34 -19.86 -4.22
CA SER A 130 -3.59 -19.49 -4.90
C SER A 130 -4.04 -20.45 -6.02
N GLU A 131 -3.15 -21.38 -6.41
CA GLU A 131 -3.28 -22.28 -7.58
C GLU A 131 -3.65 -21.57 -8.90
N ASP A 132 -3.39 -20.25 -8.97
CA ASP A 132 -3.71 -19.44 -10.14
C ASP A 132 -2.62 -19.57 -11.20
N ALA A 133 -2.99 -20.06 -12.39
CA ALA A 133 -2.03 -20.29 -13.48
C ALA A 133 -1.23 -19.04 -13.87
N ARG A 134 -1.81 -17.83 -13.76
CA ARG A 134 -1.09 -16.59 -14.07
C ARG A 134 -0.05 -16.27 -13.01
N GLN A 135 -0.38 -16.47 -11.74
CA GLN A 135 0.55 -16.28 -10.62
C GLN A 135 1.65 -17.34 -10.61
N GLN A 136 1.33 -18.59 -10.94
CA GLN A 136 2.33 -19.64 -11.10
C GLN A 136 3.32 -19.34 -12.23
N GLN A 137 2.81 -18.86 -13.37
CA GLN A 137 3.67 -18.44 -14.47
C GLN A 137 4.50 -17.21 -14.11
N LEU A 138 3.92 -16.24 -13.40
CA LEU A 138 4.60 -15.06 -12.88
C LEU A 138 5.81 -15.46 -12.04
N ALA A 139 5.59 -16.29 -11.04
CA ALA A 139 6.61 -16.79 -10.15
C ALA A 139 7.74 -17.51 -10.90
N ARG A 140 7.40 -18.46 -11.79
CA ARG A 140 8.41 -19.18 -12.58
C ARG A 140 9.26 -18.24 -13.42
N ARG A 141 8.65 -17.25 -14.10
CA ARG A 141 9.40 -16.26 -14.89
C ARG A 141 10.32 -15.41 -14.02
N CYS A 142 9.82 -14.89 -12.90
CA CYS A 142 10.61 -14.07 -11.97
C CYS A 142 11.78 -14.86 -11.39
N PHE A 143 11.55 -16.11 -11.01
CA PHE A 143 12.59 -16.97 -10.45
C PHE A 143 13.70 -17.24 -11.46
N GLU A 144 13.35 -17.55 -12.71
CA GLU A 144 14.34 -17.78 -13.77
C GLU A 144 15.23 -16.55 -14.01
N LEU A 145 14.70 -15.33 -13.85
CA LEU A 145 15.46 -14.09 -13.99
C LEU A 145 16.34 -13.77 -12.75
N ALA A 146 15.89 -14.16 -11.55
CA ALA A 146 16.54 -13.78 -10.29
C ALA A 146 17.45 -14.86 -9.69
N LYS A 147 17.26 -16.14 -10.02
CA LYS A 147 17.89 -17.30 -9.34
C LYS A 147 19.41 -17.26 -9.27
N GLU A 148 20.07 -16.63 -10.24
CA GLU A 148 21.54 -16.52 -10.27
C GLU A 148 22.08 -15.46 -9.29
N GLN A 149 21.24 -14.49 -8.92
CA GLN A 149 21.57 -13.40 -8.01
C GLN A 149 21.14 -13.72 -6.57
N MET A 150 20.17 -14.61 -6.40
CA MET A 150 19.72 -15.09 -5.10
C MET A 150 20.81 -15.85 -4.37
N ASP A 151 20.81 -15.77 -3.03
CA ASP A 151 21.64 -16.66 -2.24
C ASP A 151 21.21 -18.12 -2.48
N ARG A 152 22.18 -19.03 -2.39
CA ARG A 152 21.99 -20.44 -2.74
C ARG A 152 20.85 -21.10 -1.94
N PHE A 153 20.67 -20.72 -0.68
CA PHE A 153 19.65 -21.32 0.17
C PHE A 153 18.25 -20.84 -0.25
N SER A 154 18.06 -19.53 -0.41
CA SER A 154 16.80 -18.97 -0.90
C SER A 154 16.43 -19.50 -2.29
N ALA A 155 17.41 -19.61 -3.20
CA ALA A 155 17.18 -20.16 -4.53
C ALA A 155 16.70 -21.61 -4.48
N GLN A 156 17.28 -22.44 -3.61
CA GLN A 156 16.85 -23.82 -3.41
C GLN A 156 15.42 -23.89 -2.87
N VAL A 157 15.12 -23.11 -1.82
CA VAL A 157 13.79 -23.07 -1.20
C VAL A 157 12.71 -22.67 -2.21
N VAL A 158 12.96 -21.64 -3.02
CA VAL A 158 12.01 -21.22 -4.05
C VAL A 158 11.90 -22.26 -5.16
N ALA A 159 12.99 -22.90 -5.58
CA ALA A 159 12.92 -23.97 -6.58
C ALA A 159 12.02 -25.13 -6.12
N GLU A 160 12.13 -25.55 -4.85
CA GLU A 160 11.30 -26.60 -4.25
C GLU A 160 9.80 -26.21 -4.18
N MET A 161 9.46 -24.92 -4.14
CA MET A 161 8.07 -24.46 -4.19
C MET A 161 7.51 -24.46 -5.61
N LEU A 162 8.35 -24.23 -6.63
CA LEU A 162 7.91 -23.99 -8.01
C LEU A 162 7.89 -25.24 -8.90
N PHE A 163 8.66 -26.28 -8.58
CA PHE A 163 8.89 -27.45 -9.43
C PHE A 163 8.75 -28.76 -8.66
#